data_AF-A0A452YKQ5-F1
#
_entry.id   AF-A0A452YKQ5-F1
#
_cell.length_a   1.000
_cell.length_b   1.000
_cell.length_c   1.000
_cell.angle_alpha   90.00
_cell.angle_beta   90.00
_cell.angle_gamma   90.00
#
_symmetry.space_group_name_H-M   'P 1'
#
loop_
_entity.id
_entity.type
_entity.pdbx_description
1 polymer ?
#
loop_
_entity_poly.entity_id
_entity_poly.type
_entity_poly.pdbx_seq_one_letter_code
_entity_poly.pdbx_strand_id
1 'polypeptide(L)'
;LPRVDPQDAAKHLKHILDDFAAATGLQINFTKTTFIPLNVDPQDATQMASDLATNIFSFPQIYLGLPLSRTNYRPLPSSLSLTVVIPI
;
A
#
# COMPACT_ATOMS: atom_id res chain seq x y z
N LEU A 1 -20.39 7.19 6.07
CA LEU A 1 -19.45 7.97 5.22
C LEU A 1 -19.44 7.34 3.84
N PRO A 2 -19.30 8.11 2.75
CA PRO A 2 -19.02 7.53 1.45
C PRO A 2 -17.66 6.81 1.58
N ARG A 3 -17.64 5.52 1.29
CA ARG A 3 -16.41 4.74 1.24
C ARG A 3 -15.65 5.29 0.04
N VAL A 4 -14.48 5.89 0.26
CA VAL A 4 -13.60 6.27 -0.85
C VAL A 4 -13.28 4.99 -1.60
N ASP A 5 -13.54 4.99 -2.91
CA ASP A 5 -13.29 3.82 -3.73
C ASP A 5 -11.80 3.46 -3.63
N PRO A 6 -11.44 2.21 -3.27
CA PRO A 6 -10.06 1.83 -2.98
C PRO A 6 -9.09 2.17 -4.12
N GLN A 7 -9.57 2.10 -5.36
CA GLN A 7 -8.84 2.44 -6.57
C GLN A 7 -8.47 3.94 -6.62
N ASP A 8 -9.39 4.82 -6.26
CA ASP A 8 -9.12 6.27 -6.22
C ASP A 8 -8.07 6.59 -5.15
N ALA A 9 -8.10 5.88 -4.02
CA ALA A 9 -7.09 6.03 -2.98
C ALA A 9 -5.69 5.60 -3.47
N ALA A 10 -5.59 4.49 -4.21
CA ALA A 10 -4.32 4.02 -4.77
C ALA A 10 -3.73 5.00 -5.80
N LYS A 11 -4.57 5.52 -6.71
CA LYS A 11 -4.16 6.55 -7.69
C LYS A 11 -3.73 7.84 -7.00
N HIS A 12 -4.49 8.30 -6.01
CA HIS A 12 -4.15 9.51 -5.27
C HIS A 12 -2.83 9.36 -4.51
N LEU A 13 -2.59 8.20 -3.89
CA LEU A 13 -1.30 7.90 -3.26
C LEU A 13 -0.17 7.90 -4.29
N LYS A 14 -0.36 7.29 -5.46
CA LYS A 14 0.66 7.29 -6.52
C LYS A 14 1.06 8.72 -6.92
N HIS A 15 0.08 9.62 -7.06
CA HIS A 15 0.33 11.03 -7.34
C HIS A 15 1.17 11.71 -6.25
N ILE A 16 0.82 11.52 -4.97
CA ILE A 16 1.60 12.09 -3.85
C ILE A 16 3.05 11.63 -3.89
N LEU A 17 3.28 10.36 -4.22
CA LEU A 17 4.61 9.78 -4.31
C LEU A 17 5.41 10.36 -5.49
N ASP A 18 4.77 10.53 -6.64
CA ASP A 18 5.39 11.16 -7.81
C ASP A 18 5.72 12.63 -7.54
N ASP A 19 4.84 13.38 -6.87
CA ASP A 19 5.08 14.76 -6.46
C ASP A 19 6.24 14.86 -5.46
N PHE A 20 6.32 13.94 -4.49
CA PHE A 20 7.44 13.86 -3.55
C PHE A 20 8.76 13.60 -4.27
N ALA A 21 8.79 12.67 -5.21
CA ALA A 21 9.96 12.36 -6.04
C ALA A 21 10.39 13.61 -6.83
N ALA A 22 9.44 14.29 -7.48
CA ALA A 22 9.70 15.51 -8.24
C ALA A 22 10.22 16.65 -7.36
N ALA A 23 9.65 16.85 -6.17
CA ALA A 23 10.02 17.93 -5.26
C ALA A 23 11.40 17.72 -4.61
N THR A 24 11.79 16.46 -4.37
CA THR A 24 13.08 16.12 -3.74
C THR A 24 14.19 15.84 -4.74
N GLY A 25 13.86 15.64 -6.02
CA GLY A 25 14.79 15.15 -7.04
C GLY A 25 15.19 13.68 -6.85
N LEU A 26 14.49 12.94 -5.97
CA LEU A 26 14.71 11.51 -5.76
C LEU A 26 13.82 10.69 -6.71
N GLN A 27 14.14 9.40 -6.84
CA GLN A 27 13.31 8.44 -7.55
C GLN A 27 12.76 7.40 -6.57
N ILE A 28 11.45 7.15 -6.63
CA ILE A 28 10.82 6.09 -5.86
C ILE A 28 10.95 4.78 -6.62
N ASN A 29 11.44 3.75 -5.93
CA ASN A 29 11.51 2.40 -6.48
C ASN A 29 10.18 1.66 -6.22
N PHE A 30 9.22 1.82 -7.11
CA PHE A 30 7.93 1.13 -7.00
C PHE A 30 8.06 -0.40 -7.09
N THR A 31 9.09 -0.92 -7.77
CA THR A 31 9.39 -2.36 -7.82
C THR A 31 9.77 -2.94 -6.45
N LYS A 32 10.48 -2.17 -5.62
CA LYS A 32 10.82 -2.55 -4.24
C LYS A 32 9.73 -2.18 -3.24
N THR A 33 8.78 -1.35 -3.63
CA THR A 33 7.69 -0.92 -2.75
C THR A 33 6.77 -2.10 -2.43
N THR A 34 6.40 -2.25 -1.16
CA THR A 34 5.63 -3.39 -0.67
C THR A 34 4.17 -2.99 -0.47
N PHE A 35 3.31 -3.36 -1.41
CA PHE A 35 1.87 -3.20 -1.26
C PHE A 35 1.23 -4.43 -0.62
N ILE A 36 0.63 -4.28 0.57
CA ILE A 36 -0.03 -5.38 1.29
C ILE A 36 -1.53 -5.08 1.41
N PRO A 37 -2.40 -5.74 0.63
CA PRO A 37 -3.83 -5.55 0.75
C PRO A 37 -4.34 -6.11 2.09
N LEU A 38 -5.12 -5.29 2.80
CA LEU A 38 -5.70 -5.65 4.10
C LEU A 38 -7.23 -5.53 4.03
N ASN A 39 -7.93 -6.66 4.10
CA ASN A 39 -9.41 -6.69 4.05
C ASN A 39 -10.00 -6.03 2.78
N VAL A 40 -9.32 -6.24 1.65
CA VAL A 40 -9.73 -5.79 0.32
C VAL A 40 -10.06 -7.04 -0.50
N ASP A 41 -11.08 -6.96 -1.35
CA ASP A 41 -11.33 -7.99 -2.35
C ASP A 41 -10.08 -8.23 -3.23
N PRO A 42 -9.73 -9.49 -3.57
CA PRO A 42 -8.56 -9.78 -4.39
C PRO A 42 -8.55 -9.05 -5.73
N GLN A 43 -9.69 -8.84 -6.39
CA GLN A 43 -9.74 -8.13 -7.68
C GLN A 43 -9.40 -6.66 -7.52
N ASP A 44 -9.97 -6.02 -6.50
CA ASP A 44 -9.66 -4.63 -6.15
C ASP A 44 -8.18 -4.49 -5.75
N ALA A 45 -7.63 -5.47 -5.01
CA ALA A 45 -6.22 -5.48 -4.64
C ALA A 45 -5.30 -5.55 -5.86
N THR A 46 -5.63 -6.38 -6.86
CA THR A 46 -4.88 -6.46 -8.12
C THR A 46 -4.96 -5.15 -8.89
N GLN A 47 -6.14 -4.54 -8.96
CA GLN A 47 -6.30 -3.26 -9.65
C GLN A 47 -5.50 -2.14 -8.97
N MET A 48 -5.57 -2.04 -7.64
CA MET A 48 -4.80 -1.05 -6.88
C MET A 48 -3.29 -1.25 -7.02
N ALA A 49 -2.81 -2.49 -7.01
CA ALA A 49 -1.39 -2.78 -7.22
C ALA A 49 -0.92 -2.32 -8.60
N SER A 50 -1.75 -2.53 -9.63
CA SER A 50 -1.53 -2.02 -10.98
C SER A 50 -1.49 -0.49 -11.02
N ASP A 51 -2.44 0.18 -10.38
CA ASP A 51 -2.51 1.65 -10.32
C ASP A 51 -1.30 2.27 -9.59
N LEU A 52 -0.79 1.60 -8.55
CA LEU A 52 0.42 1.99 -7.80
C LEU A 52 1.73 1.61 -8.52
N ALA A 53 1.66 0.81 -9.58
CA ALA A 53 2.81 0.18 -10.23
C ALA A 53 3.67 -0.68 -9.27
N THR A 54 3.00 -1.42 -8.38
CA THR A 54 3.64 -2.25 -7.34
C THR A 54 3.21 -3.72 -7.43
N ASN A 55 3.97 -4.60 -6.80
CA ASN A 55 3.56 -6.00 -6.62
C ASN A 55 2.74 -6.15 -5.33
N ILE A 56 1.79 -7.10 -5.32
CA ILE A 56 1.10 -7.51 -4.11
C ILE A 56 2.03 -8.40 -3.28
N PHE A 57 2.11 -8.11 -1.98
CA PHE A 57 2.84 -8.89 -1.02
C PHE A 57 1.94 -9.36 0.12
N SER A 58 2.40 -10.38 0.83
CA SER A 58 1.76 -10.93 2.03
C SER A 58 2.77 -11.06 3.17
N PHE A 59 2.23 -11.22 4.38
CA PHE A 59 3.02 -11.57 5.56
C PHE A 59 3.58 -13.00 5.47
N PRO A 60 4.67 -13.30 6.21
CA PRO A 60 5.49 -12.40 7.03
C PRO A 60 6.44 -11.53 6.17
N GLN A 61 6.65 -10.28 6.57
CA GLN A 61 7.58 -9.36 5.91
C GLN A 61 8.65 -8.91 6.91
N ILE A 62 9.90 -8.76 6.48
CA ILE A 62 10.96 -8.23 7.35
C ILE A 62 11.18 -6.77 6.99
N TYR A 63 10.93 -5.87 7.93
CA TYR A 63 11.19 -4.45 7.77
C TYR A 63 12.21 -4.02 8.81
N LEU A 64 13.34 -3.48 8.35
CA LEU A 64 14.47 -3.07 9.19
C LEU A 64 14.98 -4.19 10.12
N GLY A 65 15.01 -5.43 9.63
CA GLY A 65 15.44 -6.60 10.40
C GLY A 65 14.41 -7.10 11.43
N LEU A 66 13.22 -6.49 11.49
CA LEU A 66 12.15 -6.90 12.39
C LEU A 66 11.02 -7.57 11.59
N PRO A 67 10.47 -8.70 12.07
CA PRO A 67 9.32 -9.33 11.44
C PRO A 67 8.07 -8.46 11.65
N LEU A 68 7.58 -7.87 10.56
CA LEU A 68 6.22 -7.36 10.46
C LEU A 68 5.29 -8.57 10.46
N SER A 69 4.47 -8.69 11.50
CA SER A 69 3.48 -9.75 11.65
C SER A 69 2.08 -9.16 11.82
N ARG A 70 1.07 -9.90 11.35
CA ARG A 70 -0.35 -9.52 11.46
C ARG A 70 -0.91 -9.69 12.89
N THR A 71 -0.10 -10.23 13.81
CA THR A 71 -0.53 -10.86 15.08
C THR A 71 -1.03 -9.89 16.15
N ASN A 72 -0.92 -8.57 15.94
CA ASN A 72 -1.36 -7.55 16.91
C ASN A 72 -2.38 -6.54 16.35
N TYR A 73 -2.99 -6.81 15.19
CA TYR A 73 -4.11 -6.00 14.72
C TYR A 73 -5.37 -6.42 15.48
N ARG A 74 -5.79 -5.59 16.45
CA ARG A 74 -7.20 -5.57 16.93
C ARG A 74 -8.08 -5.62 15.69
N PRO A 75 -9.09 -6.51 15.58
CA PRO A 75 -9.93 -6.58 14.39
C PRO A 75 -10.52 -5.19 14.17
N LEU A 76 -10.02 -4.50 13.14
CA LEU A 76 -10.55 -3.19 12.78
C LEU A 76 -11.98 -3.42 12.29
N PRO A 77 -12.91 -2.51 12.63
CA PRO A 77 -14.21 -2.52 11.97
C PRO A 77 -13.99 -2.48 10.46
N SER A 78 -14.84 -3.17 9.70
CA SER A 78 -14.77 -3.45 8.25
C SER A 78 -14.70 -2.23 7.31
N SER A 79 -14.45 -1.04 7.85
CA SER A 79 -14.47 0.26 7.18
C SER A 79 -13.09 0.88 6.93
N LEU A 80 -11.98 0.30 7.42
CA LEU A 80 -10.64 0.88 7.25
C LEU A 80 -9.60 -0.22 7.13
N SER A 81 -8.88 -0.30 6.00
CA SER A 81 -7.45 -0.65 5.95
C SER A 81 -6.90 -0.61 4.51
N LEU A 82 -6.00 0.34 4.24
CA LEU A 82 -5.01 0.25 3.17
C LEU A 82 -3.67 0.57 3.84
N THR A 83 -2.78 -0.42 3.99
CA THR A 83 -1.42 -0.18 4.48
C THR A 83 -0.48 -0.37 3.30
N VAL A 84 -0.03 0.74 2.73
CA VAL A 84 1.07 0.74 1.76
C VAL A 84 2.36 0.94 2.54
N VAL A 85 3.27 -0.04 2.49
CA VAL A 85 4.58 0.05 3.11
C VAL A 85 5.59 0.35 2.02
N ILE A 86 6.14 1.56 2.03
CA ILE A 86 7.20 1.97 1.11
C ILE A 86 8.53 1.76 1.84
N PRO A 87 9.29 0.69 1.57
CA PRO A 87 10.72 0.68 1.88
C PRO A 87 11.40 1.81 1.11
N ILE A 88 12.01 2.72 1.86
CA ILE A 88 13.06 3.63 1.39
C ILE A 88 14.29 2.81 0.99
#